data_AF-A0A2V0NZ36-F1
#
_entry.id   AF-A0A2V0NZ36-F1
#
_cell.length_a   1.000
_cell.length_b   1.000
_cell.length_c   1.000
_cell.angle_alpha   90.00
_cell.angle_beta   90.00
_cell.angle_gamma   90.00
#
_symmetry.space_group_name_H-M   'P 1'
#
loop_
_entity.id
_entity.type
_entity.pdbx_description
1 polymer ?
#
loop_
_entity_poly.entity_id
_entity_poly.type
_entity_poly.pdbx_seq_one_letter_code
_entity_poly.pdbx_strand_id
1 'polypeptide(L)'
;MAKPKNVGPAAVAAAADAGAGADADGGAAAAGALPPLPDAPPLGAPLLEPSDRRGAELLAQILPKGPREALLQLRKSLKDALRAERAQPAARAKLAAGVTAEELGALSAGLARAPDDAGLRQLPVITLGTAAAQILGGPRWGAWCALGALERQVVALIQEAADGAPDAGASLAALLSDAAAAAAAGRGGLRVGDAFQLVAFCYSLSGDLTPPAPPFYSEDERAVAGALASALAACLEGREGAAALDADAWAALPAPIQETLSEAHHSGVTGAPLRATLDARLSEALARLRWAAAARGKLRDVRRLVAPSGPDGAPEAAPLVRQVLGKILLRADIRDLQHASGPSLGGLLKAGLGRLGLGAAAALGALAGAATGAGGGGGGGGSAAGAAAAARPGGAPHDYPAVIIFVVGGICAAEARAVRRELEAHTFGPRPAVVLGGTALLAPEDAARQLLA
;
A
#
# COMPACT_ATOMS: atom_id res chain seq x y z
N MET A 1 -27.47 37.01 10.40
CA MET A 1 -26.82 37.15 9.09
C MET A 1 -25.38 36.68 9.21
N ALA A 2 -25.14 35.38 9.02
CA ALA A 2 -23.81 34.79 9.08
C ALA A 2 -23.33 34.51 7.64
N LYS A 3 -22.16 35.05 7.27
CA LYS A 3 -21.53 34.79 5.97
C LYS A 3 -21.03 33.33 5.93
N PRO A 4 -21.32 32.55 4.88
CA PRO A 4 -20.71 31.24 4.72
C PRO A 4 -19.22 31.38 4.38
N LYS A 5 -18.38 30.65 5.12
CA LYS A 5 -16.97 30.47 4.80
C LYS A 5 -16.87 29.54 3.61
N ASN A 6 -16.44 30.11 2.49
CA ASN A 6 -16.09 29.40 1.26
C ASN A 6 -14.80 28.61 1.50
N VAL A 7 -14.88 27.28 1.63
CA VAL A 7 -13.71 26.40 1.63
C VAL A 7 -13.55 25.90 0.20
N GLY A 8 -12.79 26.64 -0.61
CA GLY A 8 -12.41 26.20 -1.95
C GLY A 8 -11.23 25.21 -1.90
N PRO A 9 -11.17 24.22 -2.81
CA PRO A 9 -10.02 23.33 -2.93
C PRO A 9 -8.87 24.08 -3.61
N ALA A 10 -7.85 24.46 -2.83
CA ALA A 10 -6.67 25.16 -3.36
C ALA A 10 -5.43 24.26 -3.36
N ALA A 11 -4.85 24.15 -4.56
CA ALA A 11 -3.44 23.87 -4.86
C ALA A 11 -2.94 22.41 -4.85
N VAL A 12 -3.45 21.58 -5.77
CA VAL A 12 -2.64 20.53 -6.44
C VAL A 12 -3.03 20.47 -7.91
N ALA A 13 -2.56 21.41 -8.73
CA ALA A 13 -2.48 21.28 -10.20
C ALA A 13 -1.90 22.58 -10.80
N ALA A 14 -0.59 22.64 -10.98
CA ALA A 14 0.06 23.56 -11.93
C ALA A 14 1.55 23.17 -12.08
N ALA A 15 1.83 22.16 -12.91
CA ALA A 15 3.12 21.96 -13.57
C ALA A 15 3.01 20.81 -14.58
N ALA A 16 2.62 21.13 -15.82
CA ALA A 16 2.90 20.29 -16.99
C ALA A 16 2.59 21.11 -18.26
N ASP A 17 3.58 21.86 -18.74
CA ASP A 17 3.73 22.09 -20.18
C ASP A 17 5.18 22.50 -20.48
N ALA A 18 5.94 21.58 -21.09
CA ALA A 18 7.21 21.84 -21.77
C ALA A 18 7.55 20.61 -22.63
N GLY A 19 7.29 20.73 -23.94
CA GLY A 19 7.52 19.68 -24.92
C GLY A 19 8.92 19.69 -25.55
N ALA A 20 9.32 18.46 -25.93
CA ALA A 20 9.98 18.01 -27.16
C ALA A 20 11.43 18.42 -27.54
N GLY A 21 12.22 17.37 -27.83
CA GLY A 21 13.07 17.30 -29.02
C GLY A 21 14.49 16.74 -28.80
N ALA A 22 14.74 15.48 -29.16
CA ALA A 22 16.08 15.03 -29.59
C ALA A 22 16.01 13.70 -30.37
N ASP A 23 16.69 13.70 -31.51
CA ASP A 23 16.72 12.70 -32.57
C ASP A 23 17.42 11.38 -32.19
N ALA A 24 16.95 10.29 -32.80
CA ALA A 24 17.54 8.97 -32.71
C ALA A 24 18.44 8.69 -33.93
N ASP A 25 19.69 8.30 -33.68
CA ASP A 25 20.54 7.69 -34.71
C ASP A 25 21.08 6.35 -34.19
N GLY A 26 20.94 5.33 -35.03
CA GLY A 26 21.09 3.92 -34.67
C GLY A 26 22.53 3.42 -34.84
N GLY A 27 23.02 2.71 -33.82
CA GLY A 27 24.26 1.93 -33.88
C GLY A 27 24.16 0.68 -33.02
N ALA A 28 24.11 -0.49 -33.66
CA ALA A 28 24.13 -1.79 -33.00
C ALA A 28 25.51 -2.02 -32.34
N ALA A 29 25.53 -2.21 -31.01
CA ALA A 29 26.73 -2.57 -30.28
C ALA A 29 26.44 -3.65 -29.22
N ALA A 30 27.44 -4.51 -29.05
CA ALA A 30 27.51 -5.72 -28.27
C ALA A 30 26.96 -5.63 -26.83
N ALA A 31 26.67 -6.79 -26.23
CA ALA A 31 26.21 -6.99 -24.85
C ALA A 31 27.18 -6.45 -23.77
N GLY A 32 27.30 -5.12 -23.72
CA GLY A 32 27.99 -4.35 -22.71
C GLY A 32 27.05 -4.04 -21.56
N ALA A 33 27.63 -3.90 -20.36
CA ALA A 33 26.94 -3.45 -19.17
C ALA A 33 25.98 -2.29 -19.47
N LEU A 34 24.77 -2.35 -18.88
CA LEU A 34 23.77 -1.27 -18.98
C LEU A 34 24.47 0.08 -18.78
N PRO A 35 24.31 1.06 -19.69
CA PRO A 35 24.89 2.37 -19.49
C PRO A 35 24.39 2.91 -18.14
N PRO A 36 25.26 3.57 -17.34
CA PRO A 36 24.81 4.22 -16.13
C PRO A 36 23.65 5.15 -16.50
N LEU A 37 22.51 4.96 -15.85
CA LEU A 37 21.34 5.82 -16.02
C LEU A 37 21.83 7.27 -15.94
N PRO A 38 21.67 8.08 -17.00
CA PRO A 38 21.94 9.51 -16.89
C PRO A 38 21.07 10.02 -15.73
N ASP A 39 21.71 10.70 -14.76
CA ASP A 39 21.12 11.16 -13.50
C ASP A 39 20.85 10.09 -12.41
N ALA A 40 21.36 8.86 -12.53
CA ALA A 40 21.39 7.96 -11.38
C ALA A 40 22.27 8.53 -10.25
N PRO A 41 21.86 8.41 -8.98
CA PRO A 41 22.72 8.78 -7.86
C PRO A 41 24.07 8.09 -8.03
N PRO A 42 25.18 8.81 -7.81
CA PRO A 42 26.53 8.41 -8.24
C PRO A 42 27.06 7.10 -7.62
N LEU A 43 26.27 6.37 -6.84
CA LEU A 43 26.75 5.29 -5.99
C LEU A 43 26.09 3.93 -6.25
N GLY A 44 25.08 3.82 -7.13
CA GLY A 44 24.40 2.53 -7.38
C GLY A 44 23.96 1.82 -6.09
N ALA A 45 23.78 2.60 -5.01
CA ALA A 45 23.67 2.09 -3.66
C ALA A 45 22.28 1.47 -3.48
N PRO A 46 22.19 0.31 -2.82
CA PRO A 46 20.89 -0.27 -2.52
C PRO A 46 20.09 0.71 -1.65
N LEU A 47 18.78 0.82 -1.91
CA LEU A 47 17.87 1.66 -1.12
C LEU A 47 17.89 1.31 0.37
N LEU A 48 18.26 0.06 0.68
CA LEU A 48 18.49 -0.46 2.02
C LEU A 48 19.65 -1.46 1.98
N GLU A 49 20.68 -1.20 2.78
CA GLU A 49 21.65 -2.21 3.17
C GLU A 49 21.27 -2.72 4.57
N PRO A 50 20.89 -4.00 4.74
CA PRO A 50 20.43 -4.51 6.04
C PRO A 50 21.46 -4.39 7.17
N SER A 51 22.76 -4.37 6.83
CA SER A 51 23.87 -4.11 7.74
C SER A 51 23.96 -2.66 8.20
N ASP A 52 23.35 -1.71 7.47
CA ASP A 52 23.39 -0.31 7.83
C ASP A 52 22.33 0.03 8.88
N ARG A 53 22.76 -0.01 10.13
CA ARG A 53 21.95 0.35 11.29
C ARG A 53 21.35 1.75 11.18
N ARG A 54 22.08 2.71 10.61
CA ARG A 54 21.61 4.11 10.54
C ARG A 54 20.53 4.26 9.48
N GLY A 55 20.68 3.59 8.34
CA GLY A 55 19.64 3.48 7.32
C GLY A 55 18.38 2.83 7.88
N ALA A 56 18.53 1.71 8.60
CA ALA A 56 17.42 1.03 9.26
C ALA A 56 16.71 1.91 10.30
N GLU A 57 17.45 2.64 11.15
CA GLU A 57 16.90 3.58 12.13
C GLU A 57 16.15 4.73 11.46
N LEU A 58 16.68 5.27 10.35
CA LEU A 58 16.03 6.33 9.59
C LEU A 58 14.71 5.85 8.95
N LEU A 59 14.72 4.67 8.31
CA LEU A 59 13.51 4.06 7.78
C LEU A 59 12.49 3.77 8.88
N ALA A 60 12.94 3.27 10.03
CA ALA A 60 12.07 3.02 11.17
C ALA A 60 11.38 4.29 11.70
N GLN A 61 11.99 5.47 11.52
CA GLN A 61 11.39 6.76 11.86
C GLN A 61 10.44 7.31 10.79
N ILE A 62 10.68 6.99 9.51
CA ILE A 62 9.92 7.54 8.37
C ILE A 62 8.69 6.68 8.05
N LEU A 63 8.85 5.36 7.97
CA LEU A 63 7.81 4.43 7.53
C LEU A 63 6.47 4.52 8.29
N PRO A 64 6.40 4.69 9.62
CA PRO A 64 5.10 4.77 10.30
C PRO A 64 4.32 6.06 10.00
N LYS A 65 5.01 7.11 9.55
CA LYS A 65 4.44 8.45 9.39
C LYS A 65 3.53 8.56 8.18
N GLY A 66 2.64 9.56 8.19
CA GLY A 66 1.90 9.94 6.98
C GLY A 66 2.84 10.46 5.90
N PRO A 67 2.44 10.49 4.61
CA PRO A 67 3.32 10.86 3.50
C PRO A 67 3.93 12.26 3.69
N ARG A 68 3.14 13.24 4.13
CA ARG A 68 3.62 14.60 4.40
C ARG A 68 4.65 14.63 5.53
N GLU A 69 4.37 13.97 6.65
CA GLU A 69 5.26 13.92 7.81
C GLU A 69 6.55 13.15 7.53
N ALA A 70 6.45 12.07 6.75
CA ALA A 70 7.58 11.29 6.25
C ALA A 70 8.54 12.18 5.44
N LEU A 71 8.02 12.96 4.49
CA LEU A 71 8.81 13.91 3.71
C LEU A 71 9.42 15.03 4.56
N LEU A 72 8.67 15.55 5.54
CA LEU A 72 9.18 16.55 6.48
C LEU A 72 10.31 15.99 7.35
N GLN A 73 10.18 14.76 7.83
CA GLN A 73 11.21 14.05 8.59
C GLN A 73 12.46 13.79 7.74
N LEU A 74 12.28 13.36 6.50
CA LEU A 74 13.39 13.14 5.58
C LEU A 74 14.15 14.44 5.29
N ARG A 75 13.41 15.52 4.99
CA ARG A 75 13.98 16.86 4.82
C ARG A 75 14.75 17.33 6.06
N LYS A 76 14.20 17.11 7.26
CA LYS A 76 14.88 17.42 8.52
C LYS A 76 16.20 16.63 8.64
N SER A 77 16.14 15.32 8.38
CA SER A 77 17.30 14.42 8.45
C SER A 77 18.42 14.82 7.48
N LEU A 78 18.07 15.22 6.25
CA LEU A 78 19.03 15.76 5.27
C LEU A 78 19.67 17.07 5.75
N LYS A 79 18.89 18.00 6.30
CA LYS A 79 19.40 19.28 6.82
C LYS A 79 20.31 19.07 8.03
N ASP A 80 19.96 18.16 8.93
CA ASP A 80 20.77 17.84 10.09
C ASP A 80 22.08 17.13 9.69
N ALA A 81 22.04 16.26 8.69
CA ALA A 81 23.25 15.66 8.10
C ALA A 81 24.17 16.72 7.46
N LEU A 82 23.64 17.68 6.70
CA LEU A 82 24.45 18.76 6.10
C LEU A 82 25.16 19.58 7.18
N ARG A 83 24.44 19.90 8.26
CA ARG A 83 25.01 20.63 9.40
C ARG A 83 26.12 19.84 10.09
N ALA A 84 25.90 18.53 10.30
CA ALA A 84 26.88 17.65 10.93
C ALA A 84 28.19 17.57 10.13
N GLU A 85 28.10 17.49 8.80
CA GLU A 85 29.26 17.42 7.90
C GLU A 85 29.80 18.81 7.50
N ARG A 86 29.24 19.90 8.05
CA ARG A 86 29.57 21.30 7.70
C ARG A 86 29.50 21.59 6.19
N ALA A 87 28.64 20.85 5.48
CA ALA A 87 28.43 20.98 4.05
C ALA A 87 27.35 22.03 3.75
N GLN A 88 27.46 22.67 2.59
CA GLN A 88 26.44 23.59 2.10
C GLN A 88 25.52 22.87 1.10
N PRO A 89 24.21 23.20 1.08
CA PRO A 89 23.32 22.66 0.05
C PRO A 89 23.76 23.14 -1.34
N ALA A 90 23.62 22.27 -2.34
CA ALA A 90 24.07 22.58 -3.71
C ALA A 90 23.32 23.77 -4.35
N ALA A 91 22.10 24.05 -3.88
CA ALA A 91 21.31 25.21 -4.27
C ALA A 91 20.56 25.77 -3.05
N ARG A 92 20.32 27.10 -3.05
CA ARG A 92 19.40 27.72 -2.09
C ARG A 92 17.97 27.34 -2.45
N ALA A 93 17.48 26.24 -1.87
CA ALA A 93 16.07 25.88 -1.96
C ALA A 93 15.24 26.99 -1.29
N LYS A 94 14.35 27.63 -2.06
CA LYS A 94 13.33 28.53 -1.47
C LYS A 94 12.48 27.69 -0.53
N LEU A 95 12.32 28.14 0.71
CA LEU A 95 11.45 27.50 1.69
C LEU A 95 9.99 27.61 1.20
N ALA A 96 9.54 26.59 0.47
CA ALA A 96 8.14 26.43 0.11
C ALA A 96 7.35 25.88 1.31
N ALA A 97 6.03 26.07 1.28
CA ALA A 97 5.11 25.52 2.27
C ALA A 97 5.11 23.96 2.32
N GLY A 98 5.61 23.31 1.26
CA GLY A 98 5.76 21.86 1.14
C GLY A 98 7.20 21.43 0.82
N VAL A 99 7.43 20.11 0.87
CA VAL A 99 8.69 19.49 0.45
C VAL A 99 8.61 19.19 -1.05
N THR A 100 9.54 19.70 -1.85
CA THR A 100 9.57 19.50 -3.31
C THR A 100 10.65 18.50 -3.72
N ALA A 101 10.52 17.92 -4.92
CA ALA A 101 11.55 17.06 -5.51
C ALA A 101 12.90 17.81 -5.63
N GLU A 102 12.87 19.04 -6.12
CA GLU A 102 14.05 19.91 -6.24
C GLU A 102 14.74 20.18 -4.89
N GLU A 103 13.97 20.43 -3.82
CA GLU A 103 14.54 20.65 -2.49
C GLU A 103 15.26 19.39 -1.99
N LEU A 104 14.63 18.22 -2.08
CA LEU A 104 15.25 16.96 -1.65
C LEU A 104 16.47 16.59 -2.50
N GLY A 105 16.39 16.81 -3.82
CA GLY A 105 17.50 16.60 -4.75
C GLY A 105 18.69 17.51 -4.43
N ALA A 106 18.46 18.81 -4.21
CA ALA A 106 19.52 19.76 -3.89
C ALA A 106 20.19 19.48 -2.54
N LEU A 107 19.43 19.05 -1.52
CA LEU A 107 19.97 18.65 -0.22
C LEU A 107 20.82 17.38 -0.33
N SER A 108 20.32 16.37 -1.05
CA SER A 108 21.02 15.09 -1.26
C SER A 108 22.30 15.28 -2.07
N ALA A 109 22.25 16.09 -3.13
CA ALA A 109 23.42 16.44 -3.95
C ALA A 109 24.46 17.26 -3.16
N GLY A 110 24.02 18.14 -2.25
CA GLY A 110 24.93 18.88 -1.36
C GLY A 110 25.72 17.95 -0.43
N LEU A 111 25.05 16.94 0.14
CA LEU A 111 25.70 15.91 0.96
C LEU A 111 26.64 15.01 0.15
N ALA A 112 26.23 14.60 -1.05
CA ALA A 112 27.05 13.76 -1.91
C ALA A 112 28.34 14.46 -2.38
N ARG A 113 28.33 15.79 -2.46
CA ARG A 113 29.50 16.62 -2.82
C ARG A 113 30.29 17.12 -1.60
N ALA A 114 29.90 16.74 -0.38
CA ALA A 114 30.63 17.11 0.81
C ALA A 114 32.07 16.52 0.77
N PRO A 115 33.08 17.24 1.28
CA PRO A 115 34.46 16.76 1.28
C PRO A 115 34.62 15.50 2.14
N ASP A 116 35.74 14.80 1.93
CA ASP A 116 36.13 13.57 2.63
C ASP A 116 35.12 12.43 2.45
N ASP A 117 35.12 11.46 3.37
CA ASP A 117 34.19 10.32 3.37
C ASP A 117 32.77 10.69 3.85
N ALA A 118 32.42 11.97 3.89
CA ALA A 118 31.11 12.45 4.37
C ALA A 118 29.95 11.84 3.56
N GLY A 119 30.09 11.76 2.24
CA GLY A 119 29.11 11.13 1.36
C GLY A 119 28.85 9.66 1.71
N LEU A 120 29.92 8.92 2.06
CA LEU A 120 29.81 7.51 2.48
C LEU A 120 29.15 7.37 3.85
N ARG A 121 29.52 8.22 4.83
CA ARG A 121 28.91 8.22 6.17
C ARG A 121 27.43 8.58 6.16
N GLN A 122 27.00 9.37 5.18
CA GLN A 122 25.62 9.85 5.02
C GLN A 122 24.90 9.13 3.88
N LEU A 123 25.44 8.02 3.36
CA LEU A 123 24.91 7.32 2.19
C LEU A 123 23.41 6.95 2.33
N PRO A 124 22.91 6.47 3.49
CA PRO A 124 21.48 6.13 3.60
C PRO A 124 20.56 7.33 3.45
N VAL A 125 20.90 8.46 4.07
CA VAL A 125 20.06 9.66 4.02
C VAL A 125 20.10 10.29 2.63
N ILE A 126 21.25 10.24 1.95
CA ILE A 126 21.40 10.66 0.54
C ILE A 126 20.55 9.77 -0.37
N THR A 127 20.61 8.45 -0.19
CA THR A 127 19.90 7.48 -1.03
C THR A 127 18.39 7.63 -0.87
N LEU A 128 17.89 7.72 0.36
CA LEU A 128 16.47 7.96 0.62
C LEU A 128 16.00 9.33 0.13
N GLY A 129 16.82 10.37 0.33
CA GLY A 129 16.56 11.71 -0.17
C GLY A 129 16.43 11.75 -1.69
N THR A 130 17.34 11.08 -2.39
CA THR A 130 17.35 11.00 -3.86
C THR A 130 16.19 10.17 -4.37
N ALA A 131 15.92 9.00 -3.77
CA ALA A 131 14.79 8.16 -4.15
C ALA A 131 13.45 8.90 -3.97
N ALA A 132 13.29 9.62 -2.85
CA ALA A 132 12.10 10.44 -2.63
C ALA A 132 11.98 11.59 -3.65
N ALA A 133 13.10 12.24 -4.01
CA ALA A 133 13.11 13.27 -5.06
C ALA A 133 12.71 12.70 -6.42
N GLN A 134 13.25 11.55 -6.82
CA GLN A 134 12.92 10.86 -8.07
C GLN A 134 11.46 10.42 -8.10
N ILE A 135 10.94 9.90 -6.99
CA ILE A 135 9.52 9.55 -6.86
C ILE A 135 8.64 10.80 -7.03
N LEU A 136 8.94 11.88 -6.33
CA LEU A 136 8.15 13.12 -6.37
C LEU A 136 8.20 13.82 -7.73
N GLY A 137 9.33 13.73 -8.44
CA GLY A 137 9.49 14.26 -9.80
C GLY A 137 9.10 13.27 -10.90
N GLY A 138 8.76 12.04 -10.55
CA GLY A 138 8.50 10.97 -11.49
C GLY A 138 7.14 11.11 -12.20
N PRO A 139 7.00 10.54 -13.40
CA PRO A 139 5.77 10.67 -14.20
C PRO A 139 4.53 10.07 -13.51
N ARG A 140 4.73 9.10 -12.60
CA ARG A 140 3.63 8.45 -11.86
C ARG A 140 3.17 9.19 -10.61
N TRP A 141 3.89 10.22 -10.15
CA TRP A 141 3.53 10.92 -8.91
C TRP A 141 2.12 11.53 -8.98
N GLY A 142 1.80 12.22 -10.08
CA GLY A 142 0.48 12.81 -10.29
C GLY A 142 -0.64 11.76 -10.29
N ALA A 143 -0.39 10.62 -10.94
CA ALA A 143 -1.31 9.49 -10.97
C ALA A 143 -1.58 8.93 -9.56
N TRP A 144 -0.55 8.73 -8.75
CA TRP A 144 -0.71 8.25 -7.37
C TRP A 144 -1.45 9.24 -6.48
N CYS A 145 -1.23 10.55 -6.65
CA CYS A 145 -2.00 11.56 -5.95
C CYS A 145 -3.49 11.53 -6.36
N ALA A 146 -3.77 11.39 -7.65
CA ALA A 146 -5.13 11.27 -8.18
C ALA A 146 -5.82 9.99 -7.66
N LEU A 147 -5.15 8.84 -7.74
CA LEU A 147 -5.63 7.57 -7.22
C LEU A 147 -5.95 7.65 -5.73
N GLY A 148 -5.03 8.17 -4.92
CA GLY A 148 -5.28 8.35 -3.48
C GLY A 148 -6.41 9.33 -3.16
N ALA A 149 -6.70 10.30 -4.05
CA ALA A 149 -7.87 11.16 -3.91
C ALA A 149 -9.17 10.42 -4.23
N LEU A 150 -9.17 9.59 -5.26
CA LEU A 150 -10.31 8.72 -5.61
C LEU A 150 -10.58 7.70 -4.50
N GLU A 151 -9.55 7.08 -3.91
CA GLU A 151 -9.70 6.16 -2.77
C GLU A 151 -10.42 6.84 -1.59
N ARG A 152 -10.05 8.08 -1.25
CA ARG A 152 -10.73 8.84 -0.19
C ARG A 152 -12.20 9.12 -0.53
N GLN A 153 -12.50 9.41 -1.79
CA GLN A 153 -13.88 9.59 -2.25
C GLN A 153 -14.67 8.28 -2.17
N VAL A 154 -14.08 7.15 -2.56
CA VAL A 154 -14.67 5.82 -2.40
C VAL A 154 -15.00 5.54 -0.93
N VAL A 155 -14.05 5.79 -0.02
CA VAL A 155 -14.28 5.60 1.43
C VAL A 155 -15.43 6.49 1.93
N ALA A 156 -15.49 7.76 1.50
CA ALA A 156 -16.56 8.67 1.88
C ALA A 156 -17.94 8.20 1.36
N LEU A 157 -18.03 7.81 0.09
CA LEU A 157 -19.27 7.31 -0.51
C LEU A 157 -19.74 5.99 0.11
N ILE A 158 -18.81 5.11 0.49
CA ILE A 158 -19.16 3.87 1.21
C ILE A 158 -19.69 4.18 2.61
N GLN A 159 -19.12 5.16 3.30
CA GLN A 159 -19.64 5.62 4.59
C GLN A 159 -21.05 6.20 4.43
N GLU A 160 -21.29 7.04 3.42
CA GLU A 160 -22.62 7.58 3.11
C GLU A 160 -23.64 6.46 2.80
N ALA A 161 -23.23 5.45 2.02
CA ALA A 161 -24.06 4.28 1.74
C ALA A 161 -24.38 3.48 3.01
N ALA A 162 -23.39 3.30 3.91
CA ALA A 162 -23.58 2.65 5.20
C ALA A 162 -24.53 3.44 6.13
N ASP A 163 -24.56 4.76 5.99
CA ASP A 163 -25.46 5.67 6.69
C ASP A 163 -26.85 5.77 6.02
N GLY A 164 -27.09 5.03 4.92
CA GLY A 164 -28.39 4.90 4.28
C GLY A 164 -28.69 5.96 3.21
N ALA A 165 -27.69 6.63 2.66
CA ALA A 165 -27.88 7.56 1.55
C ALA A 165 -28.34 6.80 0.28
N PRO A 166 -29.50 7.15 -0.32
CA PRO A 166 -30.11 6.37 -1.40
C PRO A 166 -29.29 6.38 -2.71
N ASP A 167 -28.55 7.45 -2.97
CA ASP A 167 -27.82 7.67 -4.23
C ASP A 167 -26.32 7.35 -4.15
N ALA A 168 -25.85 6.85 -3.01
CA ALA A 168 -24.43 6.59 -2.80
C ALA A 168 -23.88 5.50 -3.73
N GLY A 169 -24.66 4.45 -4.00
CA GLY A 169 -24.30 3.38 -4.95
C GLY A 169 -24.14 3.89 -6.39
N ALA A 170 -25.10 4.70 -6.86
CA ALA A 170 -25.04 5.32 -8.18
C ALA A 170 -23.86 6.31 -8.30
N SER A 171 -23.61 7.10 -7.24
CA SER A 171 -22.48 8.03 -7.18
C SER A 171 -21.13 7.30 -7.21
N LEU A 172 -21.04 6.15 -6.53
CA LEU A 172 -19.86 5.29 -6.53
C LEU A 172 -19.62 4.64 -7.89
N ALA A 173 -20.68 4.17 -8.55
CA ALA A 173 -20.60 3.63 -9.90
C ALA A 173 -20.17 4.70 -10.93
N ALA A 174 -20.70 5.92 -10.81
CA ALA A 174 -20.30 7.06 -11.62
C ALA A 174 -18.82 7.39 -11.42
N LEU A 175 -18.35 7.48 -10.17
CA LEU A 175 -16.95 7.75 -9.83
C LEU A 175 -15.99 6.74 -10.49
N LEU A 176 -16.32 5.45 -10.39
CA LEU A 176 -15.48 4.38 -10.96
C LEU A 176 -15.53 4.36 -12.50
N SER A 177 -16.71 4.63 -13.08
CA SER A 177 -16.87 4.75 -14.53
C SER A 177 -16.10 5.94 -15.09
N ASP A 178 -16.12 7.08 -14.40
CA ASP A 178 -15.36 8.28 -14.75
C ASP A 178 -13.85 8.05 -14.63
N ALA A 179 -13.41 7.32 -13.59
CA ALA A 179 -12.01 6.93 -13.45
C ALA A 179 -11.55 6.03 -14.60
N ALA A 180 -12.36 5.04 -15.00
CA ALA A 180 -12.08 4.19 -16.15
C ALA A 180 -12.02 4.99 -17.47
N ALA A 181 -12.97 5.91 -17.67
CA ALA A 181 -13.00 6.77 -18.86
C ALA A 181 -11.83 7.77 -18.88
N ALA A 182 -11.43 8.31 -17.72
CA ALA A 182 -10.26 9.17 -17.61
C ALA A 182 -8.98 8.41 -17.94
N ALA A 183 -8.83 7.18 -17.42
CA ALA A 183 -7.70 6.32 -17.72
C ALA A 183 -7.59 5.96 -19.21
N ALA A 184 -8.71 5.60 -19.85
CA ALA A 184 -8.75 5.30 -21.28
C ALA A 184 -8.35 6.51 -22.14
N ALA A 185 -8.68 7.72 -21.69
CA ALA A 185 -8.34 8.95 -22.36
C ALA A 185 -6.97 9.53 -21.97
N GLY A 186 -6.18 8.82 -21.14
CA GLY A 186 -4.89 9.30 -20.64
C GLY A 186 -4.99 10.57 -19.78
N ARG A 187 -6.17 10.86 -19.21
CA ARG A 187 -6.38 12.07 -18.40
C ARG A 187 -5.96 11.85 -16.96
N GLY A 188 -5.26 12.83 -16.39
CA GLY A 188 -4.85 12.81 -14.98
C GLY A 188 -3.78 11.76 -14.63
N GLY A 189 -3.16 11.13 -15.63
CA GLY A 189 -2.12 10.12 -15.45
C GLY A 189 -2.64 8.76 -14.95
N LEU A 190 -3.96 8.58 -14.83
CA LEU A 190 -4.55 7.30 -14.42
C LEU A 190 -4.35 6.25 -15.51
N ARG A 191 -4.06 5.02 -15.09
CA ARG A 191 -4.00 3.83 -15.94
C ARG A 191 -5.27 3.00 -15.78
N VAL A 192 -5.60 2.19 -16.77
CA VAL A 192 -6.78 1.29 -16.67
C VAL A 192 -6.63 0.32 -15.49
N GLY A 193 -5.40 -0.13 -15.20
CA GLY A 193 -5.10 -0.91 -14.00
C GLY A 193 -5.43 -0.21 -12.69
N ASP A 194 -5.29 1.13 -12.61
CA ASP A 194 -5.65 1.89 -11.42
C ASP A 194 -7.18 1.87 -11.19
N ALA A 195 -7.98 1.86 -12.27
CA ALA A 195 -9.43 1.69 -12.17
C ALA A 195 -9.81 0.31 -11.62
N PHE A 196 -9.14 -0.76 -12.06
CA PHE A 196 -9.35 -2.10 -11.50
C PHE A 196 -8.99 -2.18 -10.01
N GLN A 197 -7.91 -1.51 -9.59
CA GLN A 197 -7.56 -1.40 -8.17
C GLN A 197 -8.66 -0.71 -7.37
N LEU A 198 -9.21 0.40 -7.89
CA LEU A 198 -10.32 1.10 -7.24
C LEU A 198 -11.57 0.24 -7.11
N VAL A 199 -11.90 -0.56 -8.13
CA VAL A 199 -13.00 -1.53 -8.05
C VAL A 199 -12.74 -2.57 -6.97
N ALA A 200 -11.57 -3.22 -6.97
CA ALA A 200 -11.22 -4.21 -5.94
C ALA A 200 -11.23 -3.60 -4.53
N PHE A 201 -10.70 -2.38 -4.39
CA PHE A 201 -10.72 -1.62 -3.14
C PHE A 201 -12.15 -1.32 -2.68
N CYS A 202 -13.03 -0.88 -3.58
CA CYS A 202 -14.44 -0.64 -3.31
C CYS A 202 -15.17 -1.88 -2.77
N TYR A 203 -15.04 -3.04 -3.44
CA TYR A 203 -15.63 -4.28 -2.94
C TYR A 203 -14.99 -4.76 -1.64
N SER A 204 -13.70 -4.48 -1.42
CA SER A 204 -13.06 -4.85 -0.15
C SER A 204 -13.73 -4.14 1.04
N LEU A 205 -14.15 -2.88 0.85
CA LEU A 205 -14.80 -2.03 1.86
C LEU A 205 -16.31 -2.28 2.00
N SER A 206 -16.95 -2.91 1.03
CA SER A 206 -18.41 -3.02 0.99
C SER A 206 -19.01 -4.01 2.01
N GLY A 207 -18.19 -4.76 2.75
CA GLY A 207 -18.67 -5.60 3.86
C GLY A 207 -19.37 -4.81 4.98
N ASP A 208 -19.21 -3.49 4.99
CA ASP A 208 -19.80 -2.55 5.94
C ASP A 208 -21.29 -2.29 5.67
N LEU A 209 -21.73 -2.53 4.44
CA LEU A 209 -23.10 -2.29 4.02
C LEU A 209 -24.04 -3.36 4.60
N THR A 210 -25.24 -2.97 5.02
CA THR A 210 -26.25 -3.89 5.58
C THR A 210 -26.68 -4.91 4.53
N PRO A 211 -26.76 -6.23 4.84
CA PRO A 211 -27.21 -7.20 3.86
C PRO A 211 -28.64 -6.86 3.39
N PRO A 212 -28.96 -7.03 2.09
CA PRO A 212 -28.14 -7.64 1.05
C PRO A 212 -27.41 -6.57 0.22
N ALA A 213 -26.24 -6.08 0.64
CA ALA A 213 -25.61 -4.96 -0.04
C ALA A 213 -24.21 -5.31 -0.57
N PRO A 214 -24.09 -5.80 -1.81
CA PRO A 214 -23.01 -5.32 -2.67
C PRO A 214 -23.00 -3.78 -2.69
N PRO A 215 -21.84 -3.14 -2.92
CA PRO A 215 -21.77 -1.67 -3.05
C PRO A 215 -22.54 -1.16 -4.28
N PHE A 216 -22.86 -2.07 -5.20
CA PHE A 216 -23.56 -1.80 -6.44
C PHE A 216 -24.85 -2.61 -6.52
N TYR A 217 -25.90 -2.02 -7.08
CA TYR A 217 -27.02 -2.78 -7.60
C TYR A 217 -26.68 -3.33 -8.99
N SER A 218 -27.46 -4.28 -9.52
CA SER A 218 -27.15 -4.94 -10.79
C SER A 218 -27.01 -3.99 -11.97
N GLU A 219 -27.63 -2.80 -11.93
CA GLU A 219 -27.49 -1.79 -12.99
C GLU A 219 -26.20 -0.99 -12.84
N ASP A 220 -25.87 -0.54 -11.62
CA ASP A 220 -24.63 0.14 -11.29
C ASP A 220 -23.40 -0.73 -11.60
N GLU A 221 -23.45 -2.02 -11.24
CA GLU A 221 -22.37 -2.97 -11.48
C GLU A 221 -22.15 -3.17 -12.99
N ARG A 222 -23.22 -3.26 -13.78
CA ARG A 222 -23.16 -3.31 -15.25
C ARG A 222 -22.61 -2.02 -15.84
N ALA A 223 -22.92 -0.85 -15.26
CA ALA A 223 -22.37 0.42 -15.72
C ALA A 223 -20.84 0.45 -15.52
N VAL A 224 -20.35 0.03 -14.35
CA VAL A 224 -18.91 -0.07 -14.06
C VAL A 224 -18.23 -1.10 -14.98
N ALA A 225 -18.82 -2.29 -15.15
CA ALA A 225 -18.30 -3.32 -16.07
C ALA A 225 -18.23 -2.80 -17.50
N GLY A 226 -19.30 -2.16 -17.99
CA GLY A 226 -19.38 -1.59 -19.32
C GLY A 226 -18.38 -0.45 -19.54
N ALA A 227 -18.11 0.37 -18.52
CA ALA A 227 -17.11 1.44 -18.56
C ALA A 227 -15.69 0.87 -18.65
N LEU A 228 -15.36 -0.14 -17.82
CA LEU A 228 -14.09 -0.85 -17.88
C LEU A 228 -13.88 -1.58 -19.22
N ALA A 229 -14.90 -2.26 -19.73
CA ALA A 229 -14.87 -2.92 -21.03
C ALA A 229 -14.60 -1.90 -22.16
N SER A 230 -15.26 -0.74 -22.10
CA SER A 230 -15.06 0.35 -23.06
C SER A 230 -13.66 0.93 -22.99
N ALA A 231 -13.14 1.13 -21.77
CA ALA A 231 -11.78 1.62 -21.54
C ALA A 231 -10.73 0.68 -22.14
N LEU A 232 -10.87 -0.63 -21.90
CA LEU A 232 -9.97 -1.65 -22.45
C LEU A 232 -10.04 -1.75 -23.98
N ALA A 233 -11.25 -1.73 -24.54
CA ALA A 233 -11.44 -1.74 -25.99
C ALA A 233 -10.81 -0.49 -26.64
N ALA A 234 -11.00 0.69 -26.04
CA ALA A 234 -10.40 1.93 -26.51
C ALA A 234 -8.86 1.89 -26.48
N CYS A 235 -8.26 1.29 -25.44
CA CYS A 235 -6.81 1.09 -25.37
C CYS A 235 -6.28 0.20 -26.51
N LEU A 236 -7.03 -0.84 -26.92
CA LEU A 236 -6.65 -1.69 -28.06
C LEU A 236 -6.87 -1.02 -29.43
N GLU A 237 -7.88 -0.15 -29.56
CA GLU A 237 -8.22 0.54 -30.81
C GLU A 237 -7.36 1.79 -31.08
N GLY A 238 -6.72 2.34 -30.04
CA GLY A 238 -5.81 3.47 -30.17
C GLY A 238 -4.69 3.22 -31.20
N ARG A 239 -4.15 4.29 -31.80
CA ARG A 239 -3.14 4.22 -32.89
C ARG A 239 -1.83 3.49 -32.52
N GLU A 240 -1.60 3.22 -31.23
CA GLU A 240 -0.46 2.44 -30.72
C GLU A 240 -0.85 1.00 -30.34
N GLY A 241 -2.12 0.60 -30.49
CA GLY A 241 -2.61 -0.76 -30.23
C GLY A 241 -2.32 -1.26 -28.81
N ALA A 242 -2.15 -2.57 -28.65
CA ALA A 242 -1.77 -3.18 -27.36
C ALA A 242 -0.44 -2.64 -26.80
N ALA A 243 0.42 -2.01 -27.62
CA ALA A 243 1.65 -1.36 -27.16
C ALA A 243 1.37 -0.05 -26.39
N ALA A 244 0.16 0.51 -26.50
CA ALA A 244 -0.30 1.65 -25.69
C ALA A 244 -0.57 1.25 -24.23
N LEU A 245 -0.89 -0.03 -23.98
CA LEU A 245 -0.86 -0.56 -22.63
C LEU A 245 0.60 -0.77 -22.27
N ASP A 246 1.17 0.17 -21.52
CA ASP A 246 2.51 -0.01 -20.99
C ASP A 246 2.61 -1.35 -20.23
N ALA A 247 3.81 -1.94 -20.19
CA ALA A 247 4.00 -3.27 -19.62
C ALA A 247 3.47 -3.38 -18.17
N ASP A 248 3.51 -2.28 -17.42
CA ASP A 248 2.96 -2.20 -16.08
C ASP A 248 1.42 -2.25 -16.07
N ALA A 249 0.76 -1.51 -16.96
CA ALA A 249 -0.68 -1.45 -17.11
C ALA A 249 -1.22 -2.81 -17.56
N TRP A 250 -0.54 -3.47 -18.50
CA TRP A 250 -0.85 -4.82 -18.90
C TRP A 250 -0.71 -5.80 -17.74
N ALA A 251 0.42 -5.75 -17.03
CA ALA A 251 0.66 -6.61 -15.89
C ALA A 251 -0.39 -6.40 -14.79
N ALA A 252 -0.92 -5.20 -14.59
CA ALA A 252 -1.94 -4.92 -13.59
C ALA A 252 -3.33 -5.53 -13.92
N LEU A 253 -3.56 -6.00 -15.15
CA LEU A 253 -4.85 -6.58 -15.54
C LEU A 253 -5.03 -8.01 -14.99
N PRO A 254 -6.27 -8.47 -14.77
CA PRO A 254 -6.56 -9.86 -14.44
C PRO A 254 -6.19 -10.81 -15.58
N ALA A 255 -5.72 -12.03 -15.27
CA ALA A 255 -5.27 -12.98 -16.29
C ALA A 255 -6.34 -13.31 -17.35
N PRO A 256 -7.63 -13.57 -17.01
CA PRO A 256 -8.65 -13.82 -18.03
C PRO A 256 -8.89 -12.64 -18.98
N ILE A 257 -8.68 -11.41 -18.49
CA ILE A 257 -8.77 -10.20 -19.29
C ILE A 257 -7.54 -10.07 -20.21
N GLN A 258 -6.33 -10.32 -19.68
CA GLN A 258 -5.11 -10.35 -20.49
C GLN A 258 -5.20 -11.37 -21.64
N GLU A 259 -5.71 -12.57 -21.36
CA GLU A 259 -5.94 -13.61 -22.37
C GLU A 259 -6.93 -13.13 -23.44
N THR A 260 -8.07 -12.58 -23.04
CA THR A 260 -9.09 -12.05 -23.96
C THR A 260 -8.52 -10.94 -24.86
N LEU A 261 -7.75 -10.01 -24.30
CA LEU A 261 -7.13 -8.92 -25.05
C LEU A 261 -6.03 -9.44 -25.99
N SER A 262 -5.27 -10.46 -25.56
CA SER A 262 -4.25 -11.10 -26.39
C SER A 262 -4.90 -11.80 -27.57
N GLU A 263 -5.93 -12.62 -27.34
CA GLU A 263 -6.67 -13.31 -28.40
C GLU A 263 -7.29 -12.33 -29.39
N ALA A 264 -7.89 -11.25 -28.89
CA ALA A 264 -8.46 -10.18 -29.71
C ALA A 264 -7.39 -9.50 -30.58
N HIS A 265 -6.22 -9.20 -30.00
CA HIS A 265 -5.09 -8.61 -30.73
C HIS A 265 -4.59 -9.54 -31.85
N HIS A 266 -4.44 -10.84 -31.58
CA HIS A 266 -3.98 -11.81 -32.58
C HIS A 266 -5.02 -12.09 -33.68
N SER A 267 -6.31 -12.09 -33.33
CA SER A 267 -7.42 -12.36 -34.25
C SER A 267 -7.92 -11.12 -35.01
N GLY A 268 -7.50 -9.92 -34.60
CA GLY A 268 -7.98 -8.65 -35.16
C GLY A 268 -9.42 -8.30 -34.77
N VAL A 269 -9.98 -8.95 -33.74
CA VAL A 269 -11.35 -8.67 -33.27
C VAL A 269 -11.34 -7.38 -32.45
N THR A 270 -12.07 -6.37 -32.92
CA THR A 270 -12.20 -5.06 -32.28
C THR A 270 -13.67 -4.62 -32.18
N GLY A 271 -13.95 -3.47 -31.56
CA GLY A 271 -15.29 -2.91 -31.49
C GLY A 271 -16.28 -3.69 -30.63
N ALA A 272 -17.51 -3.82 -31.12
CA ALA A 272 -18.63 -4.38 -30.36
C ALA A 272 -18.44 -5.85 -29.93
N PRO A 273 -17.92 -6.78 -30.77
CA PRO A 273 -17.68 -8.16 -30.36
C PRO A 273 -16.69 -8.28 -29.18
N LEU A 274 -15.55 -7.59 -29.25
CA LEU A 274 -14.56 -7.55 -28.17
C LEU A 274 -15.17 -7.00 -26.89
N ARG A 275 -15.90 -5.89 -26.99
CA ARG A 275 -16.54 -5.26 -25.83
C ARG A 275 -17.53 -6.21 -25.16
N ALA A 276 -18.32 -6.96 -25.92
CA ALA A 276 -19.27 -7.94 -25.36
C ALA A 276 -18.54 -9.07 -24.61
N THR A 277 -17.43 -9.58 -25.15
CA THR A 277 -16.62 -10.59 -24.48
C THR A 277 -16.00 -10.05 -23.18
N LEU A 278 -15.45 -8.84 -23.21
CA LEU A 278 -14.88 -8.17 -22.03
C LEU A 278 -15.94 -7.94 -20.95
N ASP A 279 -17.13 -7.46 -21.33
CA ASP A 279 -18.23 -7.22 -20.40
C ASP A 279 -18.67 -8.50 -19.67
N ALA A 280 -18.75 -9.62 -20.39
CA ALA A 280 -19.05 -10.93 -19.80
C ALA A 280 -17.96 -11.37 -18.80
N ARG A 281 -16.68 -11.23 -19.15
CA ARG A 281 -15.55 -11.56 -18.26
C ARG A 281 -15.51 -10.67 -17.02
N LEU A 282 -15.74 -9.38 -17.19
CA LEU A 282 -15.80 -8.42 -16.10
C LEU A 282 -16.96 -8.72 -15.16
N SER A 283 -18.14 -9.02 -15.70
CA SER A 283 -19.30 -9.42 -14.89
C SER A 283 -19.00 -10.67 -14.04
N GLU A 284 -18.27 -11.64 -14.58
CA GLU A 284 -17.83 -12.82 -13.82
C GLU A 284 -16.85 -12.43 -12.69
N ALA A 285 -15.87 -11.58 -12.97
CA ALA A 285 -14.90 -11.11 -11.99
C ALA A 285 -15.57 -10.30 -10.86
N LEU A 286 -16.49 -9.39 -11.19
CA LEU A 286 -17.28 -8.62 -10.23
C LEU A 286 -18.17 -9.53 -9.38
N ALA A 287 -18.74 -10.59 -9.96
CA ALA A 287 -19.49 -11.58 -9.20
C ALA A 287 -18.62 -12.29 -8.15
N ARG A 288 -17.35 -12.59 -8.44
CA ARG A 288 -16.39 -13.16 -7.47
C ARG A 288 -16.06 -12.18 -6.36
N LEU A 289 -15.79 -10.91 -6.70
CA LEU A 289 -15.56 -9.85 -5.71
C LEU A 289 -16.75 -9.69 -4.77
N ARG A 290 -17.98 -9.76 -5.27
CA ARG A 290 -19.19 -9.74 -4.45
C ARG A 290 -19.25 -10.89 -3.45
N TRP A 291 -18.87 -12.11 -3.86
CA TRP A 291 -18.80 -13.24 -2.92
C TRP A 291 -17.74 -13.04 -1.84
N ALA A 292 -16.57 -12.53 -2.22
CA ALA A 292 -15.50 -12.19 -1.28
C ALA A 292 -15.96 -11.12 -0.27
N ALA A 293 -16.61 -10.06 -0.75
CA ALA A 293 -17.18 -9.02 0.09
C ALA A 293 -18.29 -9.56 1.02
N ALA A 294 -19.19 -10.39 0.49
CA ALA A 294 -20.29 -10.99 1.25
C ALA A 294 -19.81 -11.92 2.36
N ALA A 295 -18.67 -12.60 2.18
CA ALA A 295 -18.07 -13.43 3.22
C ALA A 295 -17.77 -12.61 4.49
N ARG A 296 -17.42 -11.32 4.33
CA ARG A 296 -17.17 -10.40 5.44
C ARG A 296 -18.42 -10.06 6.25
N GLY A 297 -19.59 -10.07 5.62
CA GLY A 297 -20.87 -9.83 6.30
C GLY A 297 -21.19 -10.83 7.41
N LYS A 298 -20.48 -11.97 7.45
CA LYS A 298 -20.59 -12.99 8.51
C LYS A 298 -19.84 -12.62 9.79
N LEU A 299 -18.90 -11.66 9.72
CA LEU A 299 -18.13 -11.19 10.86
C LEU A 299 -18.99 -10.26 11.74
N ARG A 300 -18.75 -10.28 13.05
CA ARG A 300 -19.50 -9.52 14.06
C ARG A 300 -18.70 -8.36 14.60
N ASP A 301 -17.46 -8.61 15.03
CA ASP A 301 -16.63 -7.65 15.75
C ASP A 301 -15.66 -6.88 14.86
N VAL A 302 -15.23 -7.50 13.76
CA VAL A 302 -14.26 -6.91 12.81
C VAL A 302 -14.85 -6.69 11.41
N ARG A 303 -16.17 -6.52 11.37
CA ARG A 303 -16.91 -6.34 10.12
C ARG A 303 -16.59 -4.98 9.48
N ARG A 304 -16.68 -3.90 10.25
CA ARG A 304 -16.59 -2.51 9.77
C ARG A 304 -15.16 -2.14 9.39
N LEU A 305 -14.91 -1.87 8.11
CA LEU A 305 -13.66 -1.40 7.56
C LEU A 305 -13.54 0.10 7.50
N VAL A 306 -14.63 0.85 7.58
CA VAL A 306 -14.56 2.31 7.63
C VAL A 306 -14.64 2.72 9.10
N ALA A 307 -13.55 3.29 9.60
CA ALA A 307 -13.53 3.91 10.92
C ALA A 307 -14.13 5.33 10.81
N PRO A 308 -15.09 5.70 11.69
CA PRO A 308 -15.78 6.98 11.62
C PRO A 308 -14.90 8.19 11.96
N SER A 309 -13.65 7.99 12.40
CA SER A 309 -12.75 9.08 12.76
C SER A 309 -11.28 8.68 12.57
N GLY A 310 -10.70 9.08 11.43
CA GLY A 310 -9.26 9.21 11.31
C GLY A 310 -8.73 10.40 12.15
N PRO A 311 -7.40 10.60 12.22
CA PRO A 311 -6.80 11.71 12.95
C PRO A 311 -7.30 13.09 12.50
N ASP A 312 -7.72 13.20 11.23
CA ASP A 312 -8.25 14.42 10.62
C ASP A 312 -9.80 14.49 10.66
N GLY A 313 -10.46 13.54 11.34
CA GLY A 313 -11.92 13.42 11.37
C GLY A 313 -12.55 12.88 10.08
N ALA A 314 -11.76 12.68 9.02
CA ALA A 314 -12.20 12.00 7.81
C ALA A 314 -12.33 10.49 8.03
N PRO A 315 -13.28 9.82 7.35
CA PRO A 315 -13.38 8.37 7.40
C PRO A 315 -12.09 7.75 6.82
N GLU A 316 -11.56 6.73 7.51
CA GLU A 316 -10.34 6.02 7.12
C GLU A 316 -10.62 4.53 7.00
N ALA A 317 -10.04 3.88 5.99
CA ALA A 317 -10.02 2.43 5.92
C ALA A 317 -9.21 1.86 7.10
N ALA A 318 -9.82 0.97 7.85
CA ALA A 318 -9.28 0.24 8.99
C ALA A 318 -9.11 -1.23 8.59
N PRO A 319 -7.91 -1.66 8.17
CA PRO A 319 -7.70 -3.03 7.72
C PRO A 319 -8.03 -4.06 8.80
N LEU A 320 -8.44 -5.26 8.38
CA LEU A 320 -8.84 -6.35 9.28
C LEU A 320 -7.76 -6.65 10.33
N VAL A 321 -6.50 -6.70 9.91
CA VAL A 321 -5.34 -6.98 10.78
C VAL A 321 -5.22 -5.93 11.90
N ARG A 322 -5.44 -4.65 11.59
CA ARG A 322 -5.45 -3.56 12.59
C ARG A 322 -6.60 -3.74 13.57
N GLN A 323 -7.80 -4.07 13.10
CA GLN A 323 -8.97 -4.26 13.96
C GLN A 323 -8.78 -5.43 14.93
N VAL A 324 -8.29 -6.57 14.43
CA VAL A 324 -7.98 -7.75 15.25
C VAL A 324 -6.96 -7.38 16.32
N LEU A 325 -5.87 -6.72 15.94
CA LEU A 325 -4.86 -6.27 16.91
C LEU A 325 -5.46 -5.31 17.95
N GLY A 326 -6.24 -4.31 17.53
CA GLY A 326 -6.88 -3.37 18.44
C GLY A 326 -7.74 -4.07 19.49
N LYS A 327 -8.50 -5.10 19.09
CA LYS A 327 -9.28 -5.93 20.03
C LYS A 327 -8.39 -6.72 21.00
N ILE A 328 -7.28 -7.29 20.51
CA ILE A 328 -6.30 -7.99 21.37
C ILE A 328 -5.70 -7.03 22.40
N LEU A 329 -5.26 -5.84 21.97
CA LEU A 329 -4.68 -4.82 22.85
C LEU A 329 -5.68 -4.31 23.89
N LEU A 330 -6.96 -4.19 23.52
CA LEU A 330 -8.04 -3.83 24.44
C LEU A 330 -8.49 -4.97 25.35
N ARG A 331 -7.87 -6.16 25.24
CA ARG A 331 -8.29 -7.39 25.94
C ARG A 331 -9.77 -7.72 25.71
N ALA A 332 -10.31 -7.32 24.56
CA ALA A 332 -11.69 -7.58 24.20
C ALA A 332 -11.84 -9.02 23.71
N ASP A 333 -12.98 -9.64 24.00
CA ASP A 333 -13.36 -10.88 23.36
C ASP A 333 -13.58 -10.65 21.86
N ILE A 334 -13.10 -11.59 21.03
CA ILE A 334 -13.20 -11.53 19.57
C ILE A 334 -14.07 -12.70 19.14
N ARG A 335 -15.38 -12.46 19.00
CA ARG A 335 -16.39 -13.49 18.71
C ARG A 335 -16.19 -14.14 17.34
N ASP A 336 -15.51 -13.45 16.45
CA ASP A 336 -15.15 -13.94 15.12
C ASP A 336 -13.94 -14.90 15.16
N LEU A 337 -13.18 -14.94 16.26
CA LEU A 337 -12.00 -15.76 16.40
C LEU A 337 -12.38 -17.16 16.91
N GLN A 338 -12.28 -18.14 16.01
CA GLN A 338 -12.48 -19.54 16.37
C GLN A 338 -11.22 -20.08 17.05
N HIS A 339 -11.34 -20.42 18.33
CA HIS A 339 -10.27 -21.07 19.06
C HIS A 339 -10.22 -22.54 18.65
N ALA A 340 -9.20 -22.92 17.86
CA ALA A 340 -8.89 -24.31 17.58
C ALA A 340 -8.25 -24.96 18.82
N SER A 341 -9.01 -25.09 19.91
CA SER A 341 -8.57 -25.74 21.15
C SER A 341 -8.47 -27.27 21.03
N GLY A 342 -8.58 -27.81 19.81
CA GLY A 342 -8.47 -29.24 19.51
C GLY A 342 -7.10 -29.62 18.95
N PRO A 343 -6.74 -30.92 18.94
CA PRO A 343 -5.46 -31.45 18.43
C PRO A 343 -5.21 -31.24 16.91
N SER A 344 -6.06 -30.46 16.22
CA SER A 344 -6.09 -30.31 14.76
C SER A 344 -4.98 -29.43 14.18
N LEU A 345 -4.41 -28.50 14.95
CA LEU A 345 -3.32 -27.65 14.47
C LEU A 345 -2.02 -28.45 14.26
N GLY A 346 -1.88 -29.58 14.98
CA GLY A 346 -0.85 -30.57 14.74
C GLY A 346 -0.96 -31.22 13.36
N GLY A 347 -2.15 -31.31 12.76
CA GLY A 347 -2.32 -31.78 11.38
C GLY A 347 -1.89 -30.74 10.35
N LEU A 348 -2.21 -29.46 10.59
CA LEU A 348 -1.94 -28.36 9.66
C LEU A 348 -0.45 -27.97 9.63
N LEU A 349 0.22 -27.95 10.80
CA LEU A 349 1.67 -27.75 10.88
C LEU A 349 2.47 -28.93 10.30
N LYS A 350 1.97 -30.16 10.48
CA LYS A 350 2.63 -31.38 10.01
C LYS A 350 2.41 -31.62 8.51
N ALA A 351 1.31 -31.14 7.94
CA ALA A 351 1.03 -31.25 6.51
C ALA A 351 1.58 -30.08 5.68
N GLY A 352 1.67 -28.85 6.23
CA GLY A 352 1.99 -27.65 5.43
C GLY A 352 3.25 -26.88 5.84
N LEU A 353 3.62 -26.85 7.13
CA LEU A 353 4.67 -25.94 7.63
C LEU A 353 6.02 -26.63 7.89
N GLY A 354 6.05 -27.98 7.97
CA GLY A 354 7.27 -28.75 8.25
C GLY A 354 8.39 -28.67 7.20
N ARG A 355 8.17 -27.97 6.07
CA ARG A 355 9.20 -27.71 5.05
C ARG A 355 9.77 -26.29 5.09
N LEU A 356 9.16 -25.38 5.84
CA LEU A 356 9.69 -24.03 6.11
C LEU A 356 10.57 -24.05 7.36
N GLY A 357 11.75 -24.65 7.21
CA GLY A 357 13.00 -24.25 7.87
C GLY A 357 13.05 -24.21 9.40
N LEU A 358 13.87 -25.09 9.96
CA LEU A 358 14.44 -25.10 11.32
C LEU A 358 15.06 -23.77 11.83
N GLY A 359 14.98 -22.66 11.10
CA GLY A 359 15.50 -21.34 11.51
C GLY A 359 14.49 -20.44 12.23
N ALA A 360 13.18 -20.56 11.95
CA ALA A 360 12.18 -19.66 12.53
C ALA A 360 11.98 -19.88 14.04
N ALA A 361 12.06 -21.13 14.51
CA ALA A 361 12.00 -21.46 15.94
C ALA A 361 13.21 -20.92 16.73
N ALA A 362 14.40 -20.92 16.12
CA ALA A 362 15.61 -20.33 16.72
C ALA A 362 15.53 -18.80 16.77
N ALA A 363 14.99 -18.16 15.72
CA ALA A 363 14.77 -16.71 15.70
C ALA A 363 13.68 -16.26 16.70
N LEU A 364 12.60 -17.04 16.86
CA LEU A 364 11.56 -16.82 17.89
C LEU A 364 12.10 -17.02 19.30
N GLY A 365 12.96 -18.02 19.53
CA GLY A 365 13.66 -18.20 20.80
C GLY A 365 14.59 -17.03 21.15
N ALA A 366 15.28 -16.47 20.17
CA ALA A 366 16.15 -15.31 20.35
C ALA A 366 15.38 -14.00 20.61
N LEU A 367 14.24 -13.79 19.93
CA LEU A 367 13.37 -12.62 20.15
C LEU A 367 12.71 -12.62 21.54
N ALA A 368 12.32 -13.80 22.04
CA ALA A 368 11.79 -13.95 23.40
C ALA A 368 12.86 -13.68 24.47
N GLY A 369 14.14 -13.98 24.20
CA GLY A 369 15.26 -13.69 25.09
C GLY A 369 15.72 -12.23 25.09
N ALA A 370 15.49 -11.48 24.01
CA ALA A 370 15.94 -10.09 23.89
C ALA A 370 15.00 -9.07 24.58
N ALA A 371 13.73 -9.44 24.82
CA ALA A 371 12.74 -8.55 25.45
C ALA A 371 12.94 -8.37 26.98
N THR A 372 13.86 -9.10 27.61
CA THR A 372 14.10 -9.07 29.07
C THR A 372 15.42 -8.41 29.49
N GLY A 373 16.18 -7.81 28.57
CA GLY A 373 17.54 -7.32 28.84
C GLY A 373 17.76 -5.82 28.66
N ALA A 374 17.29 -4.99 29.62
CA ALA A 374 17.80 -3.62 29.80
C ALA A 374 17.55 -3.12 31.23
N GLY A 375 18.42 -3.51 32.16
CA GLY A 375 18.43 -3.01 33.54
C GLY A 375 19.57 -3.67 34.33
N GLY A 376 20.72 -3.00 34.39
CA GLY A 376 21.91 -3.54 35.03
C GLY A 376 21.88 -3.51 36.56
N GLY A 377 22.62 -4.45 37.15
CA GLY A 377 23.33 -4.26 38.41
C GLY A 377 22.76 -4.97 39.64
N GLY A 378 23.48 -5.98 40.13
CA GLY A 378 23.44 -6.38 41.54
C GLY A 378 23.24 -7.88 41.75
N GLY A 379 24.28 -8.54 42.26
CA GLY A 379 24.31 -10.00 42.45
C GLY A 379 23.27 -10.53 43.44
N GLY A 380 22.87 -11.77 43.20
CA GLY A 380 22.02 -12.54 44.09
C GLY A 380 21.67 -13.87 43.42
N GLY A 381 22.39 -14.93 43.78
CA GLY A 381 22.11 -16.29 43.32
C GLY A 381 20.74 -16.75 43.78
N GLY A 382 19.75 -16.60 42.91
CA GLY A 382 18.39 -17.10 43.08
C GLY A 382 18.01 -17.89 41.84
N SER A 383 17.80 -19.19 42.02
CA SER A 383 17.30 -20.14 41.02
C SER A 383 16.19 -19.54 40.15
N ALA A 384 16.51 -19.25 38.88
CA ALA A 384 15.56 -18.83 37.85
C ALA A 384 14.70 -20.02 37.39
N ALA A 385 13.86 -20.53 38.29
CA ALA A 385 12.63 -21.21 37.95
C ALA A 385 11.53 -20.14 37.78
N GLY A 386 11.78 -19.19 36.87
CA GLY A 386 10.81 -18.17 36.48
C GLY A 386 9.83 -18.82 35.53
N ALA A 387 8.67 -19.20 36.06
CA ALA A 387 7.56 -19.82 35.38
C ALA A 387 7.32 -19.24 33.98
N ALA A 388 7.75 -19.97 32.94
CA ALA A 388 6.98 -20.03 31.71
C ALA A 388 5.65 -20.65 32.13
N ALA A 389 4.70 -19.79 32.54
CA ALA A 389 3.35 -20.16 32.88
C ALA A 389 2.84 -20.97 31.68
N ALA A 390 2.80 -22.29 31.85
CA ALA A 390 2.34 -23.20 30.83
C ALA A 390 0.96 -22.70 30.42
N ALA A 391 0.88 -22.19 29.19
CA ALA A 391 -0.31 -21.58 28.65
C ALA A 391 -1.49 -22.51 28.93
N ARG A 392 -2.43 -22.06 29.75
CA ARG A 392 -3.65 -22.85 29.98
C ARG A 392 -4.30 -23.04 28.61
N PRO A 393 -4.63 -24.28 28.21
CA PRO A 393 -5.36 -24.50 26.97
C PRO A 393 -6.69 -23.75 27.06
N GLY A 394 -6.84 -22.71 26.24
CA GLY A 394 -7.99 -21.80 26.24
C GLY A 394 -7.73 -20.36 26.74
N GLY A 395 -6.48 -19.94 26.95
CA GLY A 395 -6.16 -18.53 27.19
C GLY A 395 -6.53 -17.65 25.98
N ALA A 396 -7.00 -16.42 26.25
CA ALA A 396 -7.30 -15.47 25.19
C ALA A 396 -6.00 -14.93 24.58
N PRO A 397 -5.98 -14.47 23.31
CA PRO A 397 -4.75 -13.99 22.66
C PRO A 397 -3.99 -12.91 23.44
N HIS A 398 -4.70 -12.11 24.25
CA HIS A 398 -4.13 -11.04 25.05
C HIS A 398 -3.45 -11.49 26.36
N ASP A 399 -3.58 -12.76 26.73
CA ASP A 399 -2.90 -13.36 27.88
C ASP A 399 -1.44 -13.73 27.56
N TYR A 400 -1.05 -13.68 26.28
CA TYR A 400 0.25 -14.08 25.81
C TYR A 400 1.20 -12.89 25.67
N PRO A 401 2.49 -13.03 26.06
CA PRO A 401 3.48 -11.95 25.92
C PRO A 401 3.88 -11.69 24.46
N ALA A 402 3.53 -12.59 23.54
CA ALA A 402 3.77 -12.46 22.12
C ALA A 402 2.57 -12.95 21.31
N VAL A 403 2.28 -12.26 20.21
CA VAL A 403 1.18 -12.54 19.28
C VAL A 403 1.74 -12.63 17.87
N ILE A 404 1.45 -13.73 17.18
CA ILE A 404 1.80 -13.89 15.76
C ILE A 404 0.54 -13.74 14.94
N ILE A 405 0.52 -12.78 14.01
CA ILE A 405 -0.55 -12.61 13.04
C ILE A 405 0.00 -13.00 11.67
N PHE A 406 -0.58 -14.05 11.08
CA PHE A 406 -0.18 -14.56 9.77
C PHE A 406 -1.34 -14.47 8.78
N VAL A 407 -1.18 -13.65 7.74
CA VAL A 407 -2.21 -13.39 6.72
C VAL A 407 -2.05 -14.34 5.55
N VAL A 408 -3.03 -15.22 5.36
CA VAL A 408 -3.11 -16.10 4.17
C VAL A 408 -3.69 -15.31 3.02
N GLY A 409 -3.01 -15.34 1.87
CA GLY A 409 -3.33 -14.51 0.70
C GLY A 409 -2.34 -13.36 0.52
N GLY A 410 -1.60 -12.99 1.58
CA GLY A 410 -0.55 -11.98 1.56
C GLY A 410 -0.90 -10.76 2.39
N ILE A 411 0.10 -9.90 2.61
CA ILE A 411 -0.01 -8.70 3.43
C ILE A 411 0.62 -7.52 2.70
N CYS A 412 0.06 -6.32 2.85
CA CYS A 412 0.62 -5.12 2.24
C CYS A 412 1.34 -4.21 3.26
N ALA A 413 2.20 -3.32 2.77
CA ALA A 413 2.92 -2.37 3.62
C ALA A 413 1.99 -1.39 4.36
N ALA A 414 0.81 -1.09 3.81
CA ALA A 414 -0.18 -0.25 4.48
C ALA A 414 -0.75 -0.94 5.74
N GLU A 415 -1.03 -2.24 5.68
CA GLU A 415 -1.48 -3.03 6.83
C GLU A 415 -0.42 -3.12 7.92
N ALA A 416 0.84 -3.36 7.55
CA ALA A 416 1.94 -3.38 8.50
C ALA A 416 2.11 -2.02 9.21
N ARG A 417 1.98 -0.91 8.49
CA ARG A 417 1.96 0.44 9.08
C ARG A 417 0.77 0.65 10.00
N ALA A 418 -0.41 0.19 9.61
CA ALA A 418 -1.63 0.28 10.40
C ALA A 418 -1.50 -0.48 11.74
N VAL A 419 -0.95 -1.69 11.72
CA VAL A 419 -0.62 -2.50 12.92
C VAL A 419 0.38 -1.77 13.81
N ARG A 420 1.45 -1.23 13.23
CA ARG A 420 2.46 -0.50 14.00
C ARG A 420 1.90 0.76 14.66
N ARG A 421 1.10 1.55 13.95
CA ARG A 421 0.43 2.73 14.52
C ARG A 421 -0.48 2.35 15.69
N GLU A 422 -1.23 1.25 15.55
CA GLU A 422 -2.09 0.75 16.62
C GLU A 422 -1.29 0.36 17.88
N LEU A 423 -0.13 -0.29 17.71
CA LEU A 423 0.79 -0.62 18.80
C LEU A 423 1.42 0.61 19.47
N GLU A 424 1.77 1.62 18.68
CA GLU A 424 2.35 2.87 19.17
C GLU A 424 1.31 3.73 19.90
N ALA A 425 0.07 3.77 19.41
CA ALA A 425 -1.05 4.48 20.01
C ALA A 425 -1.56 3.84 21.31
N HIS A 426 -1.31 2.54 21.49
CA HIS A 426 -1.74 1.83 22.69
C HIS A 426 -0.88 2.19 23.91
N THR A 427 -1.52 2.85 24.88
CA THR A 427 -0.89 3.34 26.12
C THR A 427 -1.26 2.55 27.37
N PHE A 428 -2.23 1.64 27.30
CA PHE A 428 -2.86 1.03 28.47
C PHE A 428 -2.50 -0.47 28.63
N GLY A 429 -1.73 -0.81 29.66
CA GLY A 429 -1.43 -2.20 29.99
C GLY A 429 -0.18 -2.76 29.28
N PRO A 430 0.13 -4.05 29.49
CA PRO A 430 1.31 -4.67 28.90
C PRO A 430 1.12 -4.83 27.38
N ARG A 431 2.15 -4.45 26.60
CA ARG A 431 2.15 -4.58 25.15
C ARG A 431 2.72 -5.94 24.76
N PRO A 432 1.98 -6.80 24.04
CA PRO A 432 2.56 -8.02 23.52
C PRO A 432 3.59 -7.70 22.42
N ALA A 433 4.60 -8.54 22.30
CA ALA A 433 5.46 -8.55 21.12
C ALA A 433 4.65 -9.07 19.92
N VAL A 434 4.46 -8.24 18.90
CA VAL A 434 3.68 -8.62 17.72
C VAL A 434 4.60 -8.98 16.56
N VAL A 435 4.46 -10.19 16.04
CA VAL A 435 5.09 -10.65 14.80
C VAL A 435 4.04 -10.71 13.72
N LEU A 436 4.24 -9.97 12.65
CA LEU A 436 3.32 -9.88 11.54
C LEU A 436 3.95 -10.52 10.30
N GLY A 437 3.21 -11.40 9.63
CA GLY A 437 3.65 -12.03 8.40
C GLY A 437 2.49 -12.40 7.50
N GLY A 438 2.81 -12.88 6.30
CA GLY A 438 1.82 -13.41 5.37
C GLY A 438 2.46 -14.30 4.33
N THR A 439 1.64 -14.89 3.46
CA THR A 439 2.12 -15.78 2.38
C THR A 439 2.94 -15.07 1.32
N ALA A 440 2.70 -13.77 1.14
CA ALA A 440 3.43 -12.89 0.24
C ALA A 440 3.36 -11.44 0.76
N LEU A 441 4.27 -10.58 0.30
CA LEU A 441 4.14 -9.14 0.41
C LEU A 441 3.49 -8.63 -0.88
N LEU A 442 2.30 -8.04 -0.77
CA LEU A 442 1.51 -7.62 -1.93
C LEU A 442 1.61 -6.13 -2.18
N ALA A 443 1.80 -5.75 -3.44
CA ALA A 443 1.42 -4.44 -3.92
C ALA A 443 -0.12 -4.37 -4.15
N PRO A 444 -0.73 -3.18 -4.16
CA PRO A 444 -2.15 -3.02 -4.48
C PRO A 444 -2.56 -3.68 -5.81
N GLU A 445 -1.69 -3.58 -6.82
CA GLU A 445 -1.83 -4.21 -8.13
C GLU A 445 -1.94 -5.73 -8.01
N ASP A 446 -1.10 -6.35 -7.19
CA ASP A 446 -1.06 -7.82 -7.03
C ASP A 446 -2.32 -8.32 -6.34
N ALA A 447 -2.82 -7.58 -5.35
CA ALA A 447 -4.06 -7.90 -4.66
C ALA A 447 -5.26 -7.81 -5.62
N ALA A 448 -5.36 -6.74 -6.41
CA ALA A 448 -6.41 -6.58 -7.40
C ALA A 448 -6.36 -7.72 -8.44
N ARG A 449 -5.15 -8.03 -8.96
CA ARG A 449 -4.95 -9.12 -9.91
C ARG A 449 -5.39 -10.47 -9.35
N GLN A 450 -5.02 -10.80 -8.11
CA GLN A 450 -5.37 -12.07 -7.48
C GLN A 450 -6.88 -12.20 -7.22
N LEU A 451 -7.55 -11.10 -6.87
CA LEU A 451 -8.99 -11.10 -6.58
C LEU A 451 -9.85 -11.17 -7.84
N LEU A 452 -9.31 -10.74 -8.98
CA LEU A 452 -10.00 -10.67 -10.26
C LEU A 452 -9.61 -11.80 -11.24
N ALA A 453 -8.55 -12.56 -10.94
CA ALA A 453 -8.16 -13.77 -11.66
C ALA A 453 -9.19 -14.88 -11.43
#